data_AF-A0A654DZA9-F1
#
_entry.id   AF-A0A654DZA9-F1
#
_cell.length_a   1.000
_cell.length_b   1.000
_cell.length_c   1.000
_cell.angle_alpha   90.00
_cell.angle_beta   90.00
_cell.angle_gamma   90.00
#
_symmetry.space_group_name_H-M   'P 1'
#
loop_
_entity.id
_entity.type
_entity.pdbx_description
1 polymer ?
#
loop_
_entity_poly.entity_id
_entity_poly.type
_entity_poly.pdbx_seq_one_letter_code
_entity_poly.pdbx_strand_id
1 'polypeptide(L)'
;MKKYFADGLLIVFSVLFALLINKLYTDYQTNQKKEFALRSIKQELEQNLAIVQTWKERHSAIRDKLSEVNEGKNDTLKQQLRQYPFFNFGVLTNGQSLINEIMINTAWETSKTTGIISEFDFKTTEKLTYVYLMQEVITDRTITNILDLYFDMETHKIENLDPVLIQFELRFGELAGQEYLLEHLYEDAISQLN
;
A
#
# COMPACT_ATOMS: atom_id res chain seq x y z
N MET A 1 32.40 -25.29 56.22
CA MET A 1 32.06 -25.80 54.88
C MET A 1 30.59 -25.60 54.51
N LYS A 2 29.61 -26.13 55.26
CA LYS A 2 28.17 -25.96 54.95
C LYS A 2 27.69 -24.50 54.84
N LYS A 3 28.18 -23.61 55.72
CA LYS A 3 27.84 -22.17 55.70
C LYS A 3 28.30 -21.47 54.41
N TYR A 4 29.57 -21.61 54.05
CA TYR A 4 30.12 -21.03 52.82
C TYR A 4 29.45 -21.57 51.55
N PHE A 5 29.00 -22.83 51.55
CA PHE A 5 28.24 -23.40 50.44
C PHE A 5 26.82 -22.81 50.34
N ALA A 6 26.13 -22.65 51.48
CA ALA A 6 24.83 -21.99 51.53
C ALA A 6 24.92 -20.53 51.09
N ASP A 7 25.93 -19.79 51.58
CA ASP A 7 26.17 -18.39 51.21
C ASP A 7 26.47 -18.25 49.70
N GLY A 8 27.29 -19.14 49.13
CA GLY A 8 27.55 -19.19 47.69
C GLY A 8 26.32 -19.51 46.85
N LEU A 9 25.50 -20.48 47.27
CA LEU A 9 24.25 -20.84 46.61
C LEU A 9 23.25 -19.66 46.62
N LEU A 10 23.18 -18.94 47.75
CA LEU A 10 22.29 -17.79 47.93
C LEU A 10 22.69 -16.65 46.99
N ILE A 11 24.00 -16.38 46.84
CA ILE A 11 24.50 -15.39 45.88
C ILE A 11 24.12 -15.76 44.45
N VAL A 12 24.35 -17.01 44.04
CA VAL A 12 23.98 -17.48 42.68
C VAL A 12 22.48 -17.34 42.45
N PHE A 13 21.66 -17.74 43.43
CA PHE A 13 20.21 -17.61 43.35
C PHE A 13 19.77 -16.15 43.22
N SER A 14 20.32 -15.24 44.03
CA SER A 14 19.99 -13.82 43.97
C SER A 14 20.33 -13.20 42.61
N VAL A 15 21.48 -13.55 42.02
CA VAL A 15 21.87 -13.08 40.68
C VAL A 15 20.92 -13.63 39.62
N LEU A 16 20.64 -14.94 39.64
CA LEU A 16 19.71 -15.55 38.69
C LEU A 16 18.30 -14.98 38.81
N PHE A 17 17.84 -14.72 40.04
CA PHE A 17 16.55 -14.10 40.30
C PHE A 17 16.50 -12.66 39.77
N ALA A 18 17.53 -11.86 39.98
CA ALA A 18 17.61 -10.51 39.42
C ALA A 18 17.59 -10.52 37.88
N LEU A 19 18.33 -11.44 37.25
CA LEU A 19 18.30 -11.63 35.79
C LEU A 19 16.91 -12.06 35.30
N LEU A 20 16.24 -12.95 36.03
CA LEU A 20 14.88 -13.38 35.71
C LEU A 20 13.89 -12.21 35.75
N ILE A 21 13.91 -11.40 36.82
CA ILE A 21 13.03 -10.23 36.94
C ILE A 21 13.29 -9.21 35.83
N ASN A 22 14.57 -8.95 35.52
CA ASN A 22 14.94 -8.06 34.42
C ASN A 22 14.41 -8.57 33.09
N LYS A 23 14.57 -9.87 32.81
CA LYS A 23 14.05 -10.49 31.59
C LYS A 23 12.53 -10.36 31.50
N LEU A 24 11.79 -10.69 32.56
CA LEU A 24 10.33 -10.56 32.59
C LEU A 24 9.86 -9.12 32.34
N TYR A 25 10.55 -8.14 32.90
CA TYR A 25 10.25 -6.72 32.67
C TYR A 25 10.52 -6.30 31.22
N THR A 26 11.67 -6.70 30.66
CA THR A 26 12.03 -6.43 29.26
C THR A 26 11.05 -7.09 28.29
N ASP A 27 10.69 -8.35 28.52
CA ASP A 27 9.73 -9.09 27.69
C ASP A 27 8.35 -8.39 27.73
N TYR A 28 7.91 -7.95 28.91
CA TYR A 28 6.65 -7.20 29.06
C TYR A 28 6.64 -5.87 28.29
N GLN A 29 7.70 -5.07 28.39
CA GLN A 29 7.82 -3.82 27.63
C GLN A 29 7.85 -4.06 26.12
N THR A 30 8.57 -5.10 25.70
CA THR A 30 8.71 -5.48 24.28
C THR A 30 7.36 -5.91 23.72
N ASN A 31 6.60 -6.71 24.46
CA ASN A 31 5.26 -7.10 24.08
C ASN A 31 4.32 -5.89 23.95
N GLN A 32 4.38 -4.91 24.87
CA GLN A 32 3.59 -3.68 24.73
C GLN A 32 3.91 -2.88 23.47
N LYS A 33 5.20 -2.77 23.11
CA LYS A 33 5.63 -2.08 21.89
C LYS A 33 5.16 -2.84 20.65
N LYS A 34 5.25 -4.16 20.65
CA LYS A 34 4.72 -5.02 19.58
C LYS A 34 3.22 -4.78 19.38
N GLU A 35 2.43 -4.87 20.45
CA GLU A 35 0.98 -4.65 20.38
C GLU A 35 0.62 -3.25 19.90
N PHE A 36 1.37 -2.24 20.33
CA PHE A 36 1.19 -0.88 19.82
C PHE A 36 1.49 -0.78 18.32
N ALA A 37 2.62 -1.35 17.88
CA ALA A 37 3.03 -1.35 16.48
C ALA A 37 2.01 -2.06 15.58
N LEU A 38 1.52 -3.24 15.97
CA LEU A 38 0.51 -3.98 15.22
C LEU A 38 -0.81 -3.20 15.12
N ARG A 39 -1.26 -2.55 16.21
CA ARG A 39 -2.44 -1.69 16.17
C ARG A 39 -2.27 -0.48 15.25
N SER A 40 -1.11 0.18 15.29
CA SER A 40 -0.82 1.32 14.43
C SER A 40 -0.76 0.91 12.96
N ILE A 41 -0.13 -0.23 12.64
CA ILE A 41 -0.11 -0.80 11.29
C ILE A 41 -1.53 -1.11 10.85
N LYS A 42 -2.34 -1.78 11.67
CA LYS A 42 -3.73 -2.11 11.34
C LYS A 42 -4.54 -0.85 10.98
N GLN A 43 -4.45 0.19 11.80
CA GLN A 43 -5.13 1.45 11.53
C GLN A 43 -4.68 2.09 10.19
N GLU A 44 -3.39 2.02 9.89
CA GLU A 44 -2.83 2.48 8.61
C GLU A 44 -3.36 1.65 7.42
N LEU A 45 -3.43 0.32 7.55
CA LEU A 45 -4.01 -0.55 6.52
C LEU A 45 -5.50 -0.25 6.30
N GLU A 46 -6.26 -0.02 7.36
CA GLU A 46 -7.70 0.32 7.26
C GLU A 46 -7.91 1.65 6.52
N GLN A 47 -7.05 2.65 6.77
CA GLN A 47 -7.08 3.92 6.06
C GLN A 47 -6.72 3.74 4.59
N ASN A 48 -5.65 3.02 4.29
CA ASN A 48 -5.24 2.76 2.91
C ASN A 48 -6.24 1.90 2.15
N LEU A 49 -6.94 0.98 2.82
CA LEU A 49 -8.02 0.18 2.23
C LEU A 49 -9.15 1.08 1.72
N ALA A 50 -9.59 2.06 2.51
CA ALA A 50 -10.61 3.01 2.08
C ALA A 50 -10.16 3.85 0.86
N ILE A 51 -8.87 4.21 0.81
CA ILE A 51 -8.29 4.92 -0.33
C ILE A 51 -8.31 4.04 -1.59
N VAL A 52 -7.79 2.80 -1.52
CA VAL A 52 -7.73 1.92 -2.70
C VAL A 52 -9.12 1.55 -3.21
N GLN A 53 -10.12 1.41 -2.33
CA GLN A 53 -11.51 1.19 -2.73
C GLN A 53 -12.04 2.35 -3.58
N THR A 54 -11.75 3.58 -3.18
CA THR A 54 -12.12 4.79 -3.91
C THR A 54 -11.38 4.89 -5.25
N TRP A 55 -10.08 4.58 -5.26
CA TRP A 55 -9.29 4.57 -6.49
C TRP A 55 -9.80 3.53 -7.48
N LYS A 56 -9.99 2.29 -7.02
CA LYS A 56 -10.50 1.17 -7.81
C LYS A 56 -11.79 1.53 -8.53
N GLU A 57 -12.77 2.13 -7.84
CA GLU A 57 -14.03 2.55 -8.44
C GLU A 57 -13.80 3.58 -9.56
N ARG A 58 -13.01 4.62 -9.28
CA ARG A 58 -12.78 5.73 -10.21
C ARG A 58 -11.95 5.30 -11.42
N HIS A 59 -10.89 4.53 -11.20
CA HIS A 59 -9.99 4.08 -12.26
C HIS A 59 -10.62 2.99 -13.13
N SER A 60 -11.44 2.09 -12.54
CA SER A 60 -12.24 1.14 -13.31
C SER A 60 -13.25 1.86 -14.21
N ALA A 61 -13.90 2.92 -13.72
CA ALA A 61 -14.80 3.72 -14.54
C ALA A 61 -14.09 4.42 -15.71
N ILE A 62 -12.83 4.85 -15.52
CA ILE A 62 -12.01 5.40 -16.61
C ILE A 62 -11.67 4.31 -17.64
N ARG A 63 -11.22 3.13 -17.18
CA ARG A 63 -10.99 1.97 -18.05
C ARG A 63 -12.23 1.65 -18.89
N ASP A 64 -13.40 1.59 -18.27
CA ASP A 64 -14.64 1.21 -18.96
C ASP A 64 -15.02 2.22 -20.03
N LYS A 65 -14.93 3.52 -19.74
CA LYS A 65 -15.10 4.58 -20.74
C LYS A 65 -14.14 4.43 -21.91
N LEU A 66 -12.87 4.12 -21.64
CA LEU A 66 -11.85 3.94 -22.68
C LEU A 66 -12.14 2.70 -23.53
N SER A 67 -12.56 1.60 -22.90
CA SER A 67 -12.94 0.37 -23.58
C SER A 67 -14.14 0.55 -24.51
N GLU A 68 -15.21 1.20 -24.02
CA GLU A 68 -16.37 1.53 -24.85
C GLU A 68 -16.01 2.37 -26.08
N VAL A 69 -15.07 3.30 -25.92
CA VAL A 69 -14.57 4.14 -27.01
C VAL A 69 -13.76 3.35 -28.02
N ASN A 70 -12.85 2.50 -27.56
CA ASN A 70 -11.96 1.74 -28.42
C ASN A 70 -12.69 0.62 -29.15
N GLU A 71 -13.77 0.08 -28.57
CA GLU A 71 -14.68 -0.88 -29.21
C GLU A 71 -15.69 -0.22 -30.17
N GLY A 72 -15.68 1.11 -30.31
CA GLY A 72 -16.59 1.85 -31.21
C GLY A 72 -18.03 1.93 -30.70
N LYS A 73 -18.27 1.68 -29.42
CA LYS A 73 -19.60 1.77 -28.79
C LYS A 73 -19.96 3.19 -28.36
N ASN A 74 -18.97 4.07 -28.18
CA ASN A 74 -19.18 5.44 -27.69
C ASN A 74 -18.32 6.48 -28.43
N ASP A 75 -18.77 6.96 -29.59
CA ASP A 75 -18.06 8.01 -30.34
C ASP A 75 -18.07 9.39 -29.66
N THR A 76 -18.93 9.61 -28.66
CA THR A 76 -19.11 10.90 -27.99
C THR A 76 -17.83 11.36 -27.28
N LEU A 77 -17.10 10.44 -26.64
CA LEU A 77 -15.86 10.77 -25.94
C LEU A 77 -14.73 11.12 -26.92
N LYS A 78 -14.60 10.41 -28.06
CA LYS A 78 -13.65 10.81 -29.12
C LYS A 78 -13.99 12.19 -29.68
N GLN A 79 -15.28 12.47 -29.89
CA GLN A 79 -15.73 13.78 -30.36
C GLN A 79 -15.39 14.89 -29.36
N GLN A 80 -15.59 14.66 -28.07
CA GLN A 80 -15.22 15.61 -27.01
C GLN A 80 -13.70 15.85 -26.96
N LEU A 81 -12.88 14.80 -27.05
CA LEU A 81 -11.43 14.92 -27.05
C LEU A 81 -10.90 15.70 -28.27
N ARG A 82 -11.54 15.55 -29.43
CA ARG A 82 -11.21 16.31 -30.66
C ARG A 82 -11.56 17.80 -30.61
N GLN A 83 -12.31 18.25 -29.61
CA GLN A 83 -12.59 19.68 -29.42
C GLN A 83 -11.40 20.44 -28.83
N TYR A 84 -10.40 19.74 -28.30
CA TYR A 84 -9.22 20.32 -27.71
C TYR A 84 -8.01 20.20 -28.65
N PRO A 85 -7.10 21.19 -28.66
CA PRO A 85 -5.87 21.12 -29.46
C PRO A 85 -4.81 20.16 -28.87
N PHE A 86 -5.14 19.49 -27.76
CA PHE A 86 -4.31 18.53 -27.05
C PHE A 86 -5.19 17.44 -26.45
N PHE A 87 -4.59 16.30 -26.08
CA PHE A 87 -5.29 15.26 -25.33
C PHE A 87 -5.66 15.74 -23.92
N ASN A 88 -6.92 16.14 -23.72
CA ASN A 88 -7.40 16.65 -22.46
C ASN A 88 -7.83 15.50 -21.53
N PHE A 89 -6.94 15.11 -20.62
CA PHE A 89 -7.18 14.04 -19.65
C PHE A 89 -8.36 14.32 -18.71
N GLY A 90 -8.68 15.59 -18.47
CA GLY A 90 -9.84 16.00 -17.68
C GLY A 90 -11.17 15.51 -18.26
N VAL A 91 -11.25 15.20 -19.56
CA VAL A 91 -12.43 14.61 -20.18
C VAL A 91 -12.64 13.17 -19.69
N LEU A 92 -11.56 12.43 -19.41
CA LEU A 92 -11.62 11.07 -18.86
C LEU A 92 -11.91 11.08 -17.36
N THR A 93 -11.23 11.97 -16.63
CA THR A 93 -11.29 12.04 -15.16
C THR A 93 -12.41 12.93 -14.62
N ASN A 94 -13.24 13.51 -15.48
CA ASN A 94 -14.22 14.55 -15.11
C ASN A 94 -13.57 15.73 -14.35
N GLY A 95 -12.36 16.11 -14.74
CA GLY A 95 -11.58 17.19 -14.12
C GLY A 95 -11.00 16.86 -12.74
N GLN A 96 -11.17 15.62 -12.26
CA GLN A 96 -10.61 15.19 -10.98
C GLN A 96 -9.16 14.71 -11.14
N SER A 97 -8.39 14.78 -10.05
CA SER A 97 -7.05 14.19 -9.99
C SER A 97 -7.12 12.67 -10.04
N LEU A 98 -6.14 12.04 -10.69
CA LEU A 98 -5.91 10.59 -10.67
C LEU A 98 -5.64 10.13 -9.22
N ILE A 99 -4.86 10.90 -8.48
CA ILE A 99 -4.59 10.69 -7.05
C ILE A 99 -5.33 11.76 -6.26
N ASN A 100 -6.40 11.39 -5.54
CA ASN A 100 -7.14 12.31 -4.66
C ASN A 100 -6.70 12.26 -3.19
N GLU A 101 -6.05 11.19 -2.77
CA GLU A 101 -5.57 10.94 -1.41
C GLU A 101 -4.26 10.15 -1.50
N ILE A 102 -3.43 10.13 -0.44
CA ILE A 102 -2.14 9.46 -0.46
C ILE A 102 -2.17 8.31 0.55
N MET A 103 -1.84 7.10 0.09
CA MET A 103 -1.63 5.95 0.99
C MET A 103 -0.35 6.17 1.81
N ILE A 104 -0.40 5.90 3.11
CA ILE A 104 0.72 6.10 4.02
C ILE A 104 1.34 4.76 4.43
N ASN A 105 2.61 4.76 4.82
CA ASN A 105 3.33 3.58 5.30
C ASN A 105 4.13 3.86 6.59
N THR A 106 3.78 4.93 7.31
CA THR A 106 4.55 5.45 8.44
C THR A 106 4.63 4.46 9.60
N ALA A 107 3.53 3.78 9.91
CA ALA A 107 3.51 2.78 10.99
C ALA A 107 4.42 1.59 10.67
N TRP A 108 4.39 1.15 9.42
CA TRP A 108 5.27 0.08 8.93
C TRP A 108 6.76 0.49 8.91
N GLU A 109 7.09 1.65 8.34
CA GLU A 109 8.46 2.15 8.30
C GLU A 109 9.03 2.41 9.70
N THR A 110 8.21 2.91 10.62
CA THR A 110 8.60 3.10 12.03
C THR A 110 8.87 1.75 12.70
N SER A 111 8.05 0.74 12.41
CA SER A 111 8.21 -0.60 12.97
C SER A 111 9.48 -1.29 12.44
N LYS A 112 9.84 -1.10 11.17
CA LYS A 112 11.15 -1.51 10.61
C LYS A 112 12.30 -0.79 11.32
N THR A 113 12.23 0.53 11.41
CA THR A 113 13.34 1.36 11.93
C THR A 113 13.59 1.12 13.41
N THR A 114 12.55 0.88 14.20
CA THR A 114 12.66 0.58 15.64
C THR A 114 13.08 -0.85 15.94
N GLY A 115 13.10 -1.73 14.93
CA GLY A 115 13.45 -3.14 15.06
C GLY A 115 12.34 -4.02 15.66
N ILE A 116 11.16 -3.46 16.00
CA ILE A 116 10.08 -4.23 16.65
C ILE A 116 9.52 -5.34 15.76
N ILE A 117 9.76 -5.31 14.45
CA ILE A 117 9.40 -6.37 13.52
C ILE A 117 10.04 -7.72 13.87
N SER A 118 11.18 -7.75 14.57
CA SER A 118 11.77 -9.02 15.03
C SER A 118 10.85 -9.80 15.99
N GLU A 119 9.90 -9.10 16.61
CA GLU A 119 8.95 -9.67 17.57
C GLU A 119 7.65 -10.14 16.88
N PHE A 120 7.47 -9.82 15.60
CA PHE A 120 6.33 -10.26 14.82
C PHE A 120 6.56 -11.71 14.41
N ASP A 121 5.48 -12.48 14.27
CA ASP A 121 5.62 -13.78 13.65
C ASP A 121 5.97 -13.62 12.16
N PHE A 122 6.62 -14.66 11.62
CA PHE A 122 7.11 -14.64 10.23
C PHE A 122 5.98 -14.39 9.23
N LYS A 123 4.81 -15.03 9.43
CA LYS A 123 3.68 -14.91 8.50
C LYS A 123 3.11 -13.50 8.48
N THR A 124 3.00 -12.85 9.63
CA THR A 124 2.59 -11.44 9.71
C THR A 124 3.61 -10.54 8.99
N THR A 125 4.90 -10.76 9.21
CA THR A 125 5.96 -9.98 8.56
C THR A 125 5.95 -10.13 7.05
N GLU A 126 5.81 -11.36 6.55
CA GLU A 126 5.72 -11.67 5.12
C GLU A 126 4.52 -10.99 4.47
N LYS A 127 3.33 -11.11 5.06
CA LYS A 127 2.11 -10.48 4.52
C LYS A 127 2.21 -8.96 4.48
N LEU A 128 2.64 -8.33 5.57
CA LEU A 128 2.81 -6.88 5.62
C LEU A 128 3.82 -6.41 4.57
N THR A 129 4.96 -7.11 4.46
CA THR A 129 5.96 -6.82 3.42
C THR A 129 5.35 -6.85 2.03
N TYR A 130 4.52 -7.87 1.74
CA TYR A 130 3.89 -8.01 0.44
C TYR A 130 2.85 -6.91 0.15
N VAL A 131 2.03 -6.54 1.14
CA VAL A 131 1.07 -5.43 1.02
C VAL A 131 1.78 -4.12 0.68
N TYR A 132 2.79 -3.73 1.45
CA TYR A 132 3.48 -2.46 1.23
C TYR A 132 4.31 -2.46 -0.06
N LEU A 133 4.86 -3.61 -0.48
CA LEU A 133 5.51 -3.74 -1.77
C LEU A 133 4.52 -3.54 -2.92
N MET A 134 3.32 -4.11 -2.82
CA MET A 134 2.28 -3.93 -3.84
C MET A 134 1.77 -2.47 -3.88
N GLN A 135 1.64 -1.83 -2.71
CA GLN A 135 1.35 -0.40 -2.61
C GLN A 135 2.39 0.43 -3.37
N GLU A 136 3.69 0.20 -3.14
CA GLU A 136 4.79 0.88 -3.82
C GLU A 136 4.76 0.66 -5.34
N VAL A 137 4.50 -0.57 -5.79
CA VAL A 137 4.38 -0.88 -7.22
C VAL A 137 3.29 -0.04 -7.89
N ILE A 138 2.12 0.10 -7.26
CA ILE A 138 1.03 0.92 -7.80
C ILE A 138 1.41 2.39 -7.82
N THR A 139 1.88 2.93 -6.69
CA THR A 139 2.12 4.38 -6.54
C THR A 139 3.30 4.85 -7.38
N ASP A 140 4.40 4.12 -7.35
CA ASP A 140 5.68 4.62 -7.85
C ASP A 140 5.93 4.19 -9.29
N ARG A 141 5.30 3.09 -9.73
CA ARG A 141 5.47 2.58 -11.10
C ARG A 141 4.23 2.77 -11.93
N THR A 142 3.11 2.16 -11.54
CA THR A 142 1.93 2.10 -12.43
C THR A 142 1.31 3.47 -12.65
N ILE A 143 1.08 4.22 -11.57
CA ILE A 143 0.51 5.57 -11.66
C ILE A 143 1.51 6.53 -12.34
N THR A 144 2.79 6.48 -11.99
CA THR A 144 3.83 7.27 -12.65
C THR A 144 3.86 7.02 -14.16
N ASN A 145 3.80 5.77 -14.60
CA ASN A 145 3.78 5.44 -16.03
C ASN A 145 2.55 5.97 -16.78
N ILE A 146 1.41 6.12 -16.11
CA ILE A 146 0.21 6.75 -16.68
C ILE A 146 0.42 8.26 -16.83
N LEU A 147 1.01 8.90 -15.81
CA LEU A 147 1.32 10.32 -15.85
C LEU A 147 2.40 10.64 -16.89
N ASP A 148 3.44 9.81 -17.01
CA ASP A 148 4.48 9.95 -18.01
C ASP A 148 3.91 9.85 -19.43
N LEU A 149 3.00 8.90 -19.68
CA LEU A 149 2.28 8.84 -20.95
C LEU A 149 1.47 10.12 -21.18
N TYR A 150 0.76 10.62 -20.16
CA TYR A 150 -0.02 11.84 -20.28
C TYR A 150 0.83 13.07 -20.63
N PHE A 151 2.02 13.20 -20.05
CA PHE A 151 2.92 14.34 -20.27
C PHE A 151 3.84 14.16 -21.49
N ASP A 152 3.78 13.03 -22.19
CA ASP A 152 4.53 12.82 -23.42
C ASP A 152 3.99 13.71 -24.56
N MET A 153 4.91 14.33 -25.31
CA MET A 153 4.56 15.23 -26.40
C MET A 153 3.73 14.54 -27.50
N GLU A 154 4.02 13.27 -27.80
CA GLU A 154 3.31 12.49 -28.82
C GLU A 154 1.86 12.21 -28.40
N THR A 155 1.58 12.14 -27.10
CA THR A 155 0.22 11.96 -26.56
C THR A 155 -0.69 13.12 -26.90
N HIS A 156 -0.14 14.32 -27.05
CA HIS A 156 -0.92 15.52 -27.34
C HIS A 156 -1.13 15.79 -28.83
N LYS A 157 -0.54 14.99 -29.72
CA LYS A 157 -0.78 15.06 -31.16
C LYS A 157 -2.11 14.41 -31.51
N ILE A 158 -3.01 15.16 -32.14
CA ILE A 158 -4.37 14.68 -32.42
C ILE A 158 -4.39 13.50 -33.39
N GLU A 159 -3.38 13.39 -34.25
CA GLU A 159 -3.21 12.26 -35.18
C GLU A 159 -2.97 10.94 -34.42
N ASN A 160 -2.46 11.02 -33.19
CA ASN A 160 -2.19 9.88 -32.32
C ASN A 160 -3.36 9.57 -31.37
N LEU A 161 -4.52 10.20 -31.51
CA LEU A 161 -5.63 10.04 -30.55
C LEU A 161 -6.04 8.57 -30.34
N ASP A 162 -6.23 7.81 -31.42
CA ASP A 162 -6.63 6.40 -31.31
C ASP A 162 -5.57 5.52 -30.62
N PRO A 163 -4.27 5.53 -31.01
CA PRO A 163 -3.26 4.76 -30.30
C PRO A 163 -3.07 5.24 -28.85
N VAL A 164 -3.23 6.54 -28.57
CA VAL A 164 -3.20 7.08 -27.19
C VAL A 164 -4.33 6.51 -26.34
N LEU A 165 -5.55 6.48 -26.85
CA LEU A 165 -6.70 5.93 -26.12
C LEU A 165 -6.52 4.44 -25.81
N ILE A 166 -5.93 3.67 -26.73
CA ILE A 166 -5.59 2.26 -26.49
C ILE A 166 -4.52 2.13 -25.40
N GLN A 167 -3.47 2.97 -25.43
CA GLN A 167 -2.43 2.95 -24.41
C GLN A 167 -2.99 3.27 -23.01
N PHE A 168 -3.89 4.25 -22.90
CA PHE A 168 -4.56 4.53 -21.63
C PHE A 168 -5.44 3.37 -21.19
N GLU A 169 -6.21 2.74 -22.09
CA GLU A 169 -7.05 1.58 -21.73
C GLU A 169 -6.22 0.46 -21.12
N LEU A 170 -5.10 0.09 -21.77
CA LEU A 170 -4.20 -0.97 -21.28
C LEU A 170 -3.64 -0.64 -19.89
N ARG A 171 -3.22 0.60 -19.67
CA ARG A 171 -2.64 1.02 -18.39
C ARG A 171 -3.67 1.11 -17.28
N PHE A 172 -4.86 1.63 -17.55
CA PHE A 172 -5.95 1.64 -16.59
C PHE A 172 -6.50 0.24 -16.32
N GLY A 173 -6.43 -0.67 -17.30
CA GLY A 173 -6.71 -2.09 -17.10
C GLY A 173 -5.75 -2.75 -16.11
N GLU A 174 -4.45 -2.53 -16.28
CA GLU A 174 -3.43 -3.00 -15.33
C GLU A 174 -3.61 -2.37 -13.95
N LEU A 175 -3.80 -1.04 -13.88
CA LEU A 175 -4.01 -0.33 -12.62
C LEU A 175 -5.22 -0.88 -11.85
N ALA A 176 -6.37 -1.02 -12.51
CA ALA A 176 -7.57 -1.55 -11.88
C ALA A 176 -7.38 -3.00 -11.38
N GLY A 177 -6.63 -3.83 -12.12
CA GLY A 177 -6.27 -5.18 -11.70
C GLY A 177 -5.37 -5.19 -10.45
N GLN A 178 -4.38 -4.30 -10.42
CA GLN A 178 -3.47 -4.14 -9.28
C GLN A 178 -4.20 -3.61 -8.03
N GLU A 179 -5.12 -2.65 -8.19
CA GLU A 179 -5.92 -2.10 -7.10
C GLU A 179 -6.87 -3.14 -6.50
N TYR A 180 -7.48 -3.98 -7.35
CA TYR A 180 -8.26 -5.12 -6.89
C TYR A 180 -7.42 -6.08 -6.06
N LEU A 181 -6.20 -6.42 -6.52
CA LEU A 181 -5.28 -7.24 -5.74
C LEU A 181 -4.91 -6.58 -4.42
N LEU A 182 -4.53 -5.30 -4.43
CA LEU A 182 -4.11 -4.58 -3.23
C LEU A 182 -5.22 -4.49 -2.18
N GLU A 183 -6.47 -4.26 -2.60
CA GLU A 183 -7.64 -4.33 -1.72
C GLU A 183 -7.73 -5.68 -1.00
N HIS A 184 -7.63 -6.79 -1.73
CA HIS A 184 -7.67 -8.13 -1.13
C HIS A 184 -6.51 -8.36 -0.16
N LEU A 185 -5.32 -7.84 -0.48
CA LEU A 185 -4.15 -7.94 0.40
C LEU A 185 -4.33 -7.12 1.68
N TYR A 186 -4.94 -5.93 1.60
CA TYR A 186 -5.30 -5.16 2.79
C TYR A 186 -6.31 -5.89 3.66
N GLU A 187 -7.41 -6.39 3.06
CA GLU A 187 -8.44 -7.12 3.79
C GLU A 187 -7.88 -8.35 4.50
N ASP A 188 -7.07 -9.15 3.79
CA ASP A 188 -6.42 -10.34 4.35
C ASP A 188 -5.44 -9.98 5.48
N ALA A 189 -4.61 -8.94 5.30
CA ALA A 189 -3.69 -8.49 6.34
C ALA A 189 -4.42 -7.95 7.59
N ILE A 190 -5.45 -7.13 7.42
CA ILE A 190 -6.28 -6.60 8.51
C ILE A 190 -6.95 -7.75 9.27
N SER A 191 -7.46 -8.76 8.56
CA SER A 191 -8.12 -9.91 9.18
C SER A 191 -7.19 -10.73 10.08
N GLN A 192 -5.90 -10.80 9.74
CA GLN A 192 -4.89 -11.52 10.52
C GLN A 192 -4.39 -10.73 11.73
N LEU A 193 -4.50 -9.40 11.71
CA LEU A 193 -4.15 -8.53 12.83
C LEU A 193 -5.28 -8.41 13.88
N ASN A 194 -6.40 -9.11 13.69
CA ASN A 194 -7.53 -9.18 14.62
C ASN A 194 -7.43 -10.31 15.64
#